data_AF-A0A6L7X4W5-F1
#
_entry.id   AF-A0A6L7X4W5-F1
#
_cell.length_a   1.000
_cell.length_b   1.000
_cell.length_c   1.000
_cell.angle_alpha   90.00
_cell.angle_beta   90.00
_cell.angle_gamma   90.00
#
_symmetry.space_group_name_H-M   'P 1'
#
loop_
_entity.id
_entity.type
_entity.pdbx_description
1 polymer ?
#
loop_
_entity_poly.entity_id
_entity_poly.type
_entity_poly.pdbx_seq_one_letter_code
_entity_poly.pdbx_strand_id
1 'polypeptide(L)'
;MPFNVGPFELIIILLIVIAVFGAGRIAGVGRALGTSVREFREEARNEEDEEGEGDGEDEAKSTDGETTATADAEMPPAKKEGPTN
;
A
#
# COMPACT_ATOMS: atom_id res chain seq x y z
N MET A 1 -12.76 -34.29 3.35
CA MET A 1 -12.92 -33.11 4.22
C MET A 1 -13.32 -31.94 3.34
N PRO A 2 -14.49 -31.30 3.52
CA PRO A 2 -15.13 -30.54 2.47
C PRO A 2 -14.81 -29.04 2.54
N PHE A 3 -13.58 -28.60 2.28
CA PHE A 3 -13.27 -27.20 1.98
C PHE A 3 -12.00 -27.13 1.13
N ASN A 4 -12.08 -27.60 -0.12
CA ASN A 4 -11.08 -27.23 -1.12
C ASN A 4 -11.42 -25.82 -1.60
N VAL A 5 -11.17 -24.82 -0.74
CA VAL A 5 -11.23 -23.41 -1.13
C VAL A 5 -10.20 -23.23 -2.24
N GLY A 6 -10.70 -23.18 -3.47
CA GLY A 6 -9.88 -22.99 -4.64
C GLY A 6 -9.41 -21.55 -4.75
N PRO A 7 -8.43 -21.29 -5.63
CA PRO A 7 -7.99 -19.94 -5.94
C PRO A 7 -9.15 -19.02 -6.35
N PHE A 8 -10.18 -19.57 -7.00
CA PHE A 8 -11.34 -18.82 -7.46
C PHE A 8 -12.24 -18.35 -6.30
N GLU A 9 -12.52 -19.22 -5.33
CA GLU A 9 -13.28 -18.87 -4.14
C GLU A 9 -12.55 -17.82 -3.29
N LEU A 10 -11.21 -17.92 -3.17
CA LEU A 10 -10.40 -16.94 -2.45
C LEU A 10 -10.50 -15.56 -3.10
N ILE A 11 -10.44 -15.48 -4.44
CA ILE A 11 -10.62 -14.23 -5.19
C ILE A 11 -11.99 -13.60 -4.92
N ILE A 12 -13.06 -14.40 -4.90
CA ILE A 12 -14.42 -13.89 -4.61
C ILE A 12 -14.49 -13.29 -3.20
N ILE A 13 -13.92 -13.98 -2.20
CA ILE A 13 -13.87 -13.47 -0.82
C ILE A 13 -13.05 -12.17 -0.76
N LEU A 14 -11.91 -12.12 -1.44
CA LEU A 14 -11.07 -10.93 -1.51
C LEU A 14 -11.81 -9.74 -2.11
N LEU A 15 -12.60 -9.95 -3.17
CA LEU A 15 -13.43 -8.90 -3.77
C LEU A 15 -14.47 -8.35 -2.78
N ILE A 16 -15.11 -9.22 -1.99
CA ILE A 16 -16.08 -8.80 -0.95
C ILE A 16 -15.37 -7.96 0.12
N VAL A 17 -14.20 -8.38 0.58
CA VAL A 17 -13.40 -7.63 1.56
C VAL A 17 -12.99 -6.26 1.00
N ILE A 18 -12.54 -6.20 -0.25
CA ILE A 18 -12.23 -4.93 -0.93
C ILE A 18 -13.48 -4.05 -1.07
N ALA A 19 -14.65 -4.62 -1.33
CA ALA A 19 -15.89 -3.86 -1.43
C ALA A 19 -16.31 -3.23 -0.08
N VAL A 20 -16.09 -3.92 1.04
CA VAL A 20 -16.43 -3.43 2.38
C VAL A 20 -15.40 -2.42 2.90
N PHE A 21 -14.10 -2.74 2.79
CA PHE A 21 -13.02 -1.94 3.37
C PHE A 21 -12.45 -0.89 2.40
N GLY A 22 -12.65 -1.09 1.10
CA GLY A 22 -12.06 -0.29 0.03
C GLY A 22 -10.63 -0.74 -0.33
N ALA A 23 -10.28 -0.62 -1.62
CA ALA A 23 -8.95 -0.98 -2.12
C ALA A 23 -7.82 -0.14 -1.50
N GLY A 24 -8.06 1.15 -1.24
CA GLY A 24 -7.06 2.06 -0.66
C GLY A 24 -6.66 1.70 0.77
N ARG A 25 -7.60 1.25 1.61
CA ARG A 25 -7.30 0.85 2.99
C ARG A 25 -6.49 -0.44 3.04
N ILE A 26 -6.84 -1.43 2.22
CA ILE A 26 -6.09 -2.70 2.11
C ILE A 26 -4.70 -2.46 1.54
N ALA A 27 -4.56 -1.62 0.50
CA ALA A 27 -3.26 -1.28 -0.06
C ALA A 27 -2.37 -0.53 0.95
N GLY A 28 -2.93 0.39 1.73
CA GLY A 28 -2.19 1.10 2.78
C GLY A 28 -1.66 0.16 3.86
N VAL A 29 -2.52 -0.74 4.38
CA VAL A 29 -2.11 -1.76 5.38
C VAL A 29 -1.12 -2.76 4.78
N GLY A 30 -1.35 -3.21 3.55
CA GLY A 30 -0.46 -4.15 2.86
C GLY A 30 0.93 -3.57 2.61
N ARG A 31 1.05 -2.28 2.26
CA ARG A 31 2.34 -1.59 2.13
C ARG A 31 3.09 -1.56 3.47
N ALA A 32 2.41 -1.15 4.55
CA ALA A 32 3.02 -1.10 5.88
C ALA A 32 3.50 -2.47 6.36
N LEU A 33 2.65 -3.50 6.23
CA LEU A 33 3.01 -4.88 6.58
C LEU A 33 4.13 -5.42 5.69
N GLY A 34 4.11 -5.12 4.39
CA GLY A 34 5.14 -5.54 3.43
C GLY A 34 6.51 -4.97 3.78
N THR A 35 6.59 -3.70 4.16
CA THR A 35 7.84 -3.07 4.62
C THR A 35 8.36 -3.77 5.88
N SER A 36 7.53 -3.99 6.90
CA SER A 36 7.96 -4.69 8.13
C SER A 36 8.41 -6.13 7.87
N VAL A 37 7.73 -6.86 6.97
CA VAL A 37 8.13 -8.22 6.60
C VAL A 37 9.43 -8.21 5.80
N ARG A 38 9.66 -7.21 4.94
CA ARG A 38 10.89 -7.07 4.16
C ARG A 38 12.09 -6.85 5.09
N GLU A 39 11.96 -5.92 6.03
CA GLU A 39 12.99 -5.63 7.05
C GLU A 39 13.26 -6.87 7.92
N PHE A 40 12.21 -7.54 8.40
CA PHE A 40 12.36 -8.78 9.17
C PHE A 40 13.08 -9.88 8.37
N ARG A 41 12.76 -10.03 7.09
CA ARG A 41 13.41 -11.03 6.23
C ARG A 41 14.88 -10.67 5.96
N GLU A 42 15.20 -9.39 5.83
CA GLU A 42 16.57 -8.91 5.62
C GLU A 42 17.42 -9.13 6.88
N GLU A 43 16.90 -8.83 8.06
CA GLU A 43 17.56 -9.13 9.35
C GLU A 43 17.71 -10.63 9.57
N ALA A 44 16.64 -11.42 9.36
CA ALA A 44 16.68 -12.87 9.49
C ALA A 44 17.66 -13.52 8.51
N ARG A 45 17.78 -13.00 7.28
CA ARG A 45 18.79 -13.45 6.30
C ARG A 45 20.20 -13.11 6.74
N ASN A 46 20.45 -11.90 7.25
CA ASN A 46 21.77 -11.54 7.76
C ASN A 46 22.21 -12.41 8.95
N GLU A 47 21.28 -12.89 9.78
CA GLU A 47 21.55 -13.87 10.84
C GLU A 47 21.83 -15.28 10.28
N GLU A 48 21.17 -15.68 9.20
CA GLU A 48 21.40 -16.96 8.51
C GLU A 48 22.67 -16.95 7.63
N ASP A 49 23.06 -15.79 7.10
CA ASP A 49 24.20 -15.59 6.19
C ASP A 49 25.57 -15.61 6.90
N GLU A 50 25.62 -15.68 8.24
CA GLU A 50 26.85 -16.06 8.97
C GLU A 50 27.28 -17.52 8.65
N GLU A 51 26.43 -18.34 8.01
CA GLU A 51 26.75 -19.69 7.54
C GLU A 51 26.72 -19.91 6.01
N GLY A 52 26.60 -18.84 5.20
CA GLY A 52 27.04 -18.84 3.80
C GLY A 52 25.97 -18.66 2.70
N GLU A 53 26.38 -17.90 1.68
CA GLU A 53 25.78 -17.69 0.36
C GLU A 53 24.59 -16.71 0.27
N GLY A 54 24.94 -15.42 0.15
CA GLY A 54 24.02 -14.36 -0.26
C GLY A 54 23.57 -14.50 -1.71
N ASP A 55 22.25 -14.39 -1.92
CA ASP A 55 21.65 -14.17 -3.23
C ASP A 55 20.43 -13.24 -3.12
N GLY A 56 20.45 -12.19 -3.95
CA GLY A 56 19.24 -11.55 -4.48
C GLY A 56 18.94 -10.14 -3.98
N GLU A 57 19.49 -9.16 -4.69
CA GLU A 57 18.99 -7.79 -4.80
C GLU A 57 17.51 -7.77 -5.23
N ASP A 58 16.66 -6.94 -4.61
CA ASP A 58 15.47 -6.39 -5.28
C ASP A 58 15.13 -4.98 -4.72
N GLU A 59 15.65 -3.98 -5.43
CA GLU A 59 15.14 -2.62 -5.45
C GLU A 59 13.74 -2.59 -6.08
N ALA A 60 12.70 -2.50 -5.25
CA ALA A 60 11.40 -1.98 -5.66
C ALA A 60 11.09 -0.70 -4.90
N LYS A 61 11.75 0.37 -5.35
CA LYS A 61 11.34 1.78 -5.33
C LYS A 61 9.97 2.08 -4.69
N SER A 62 10.02 2.75 -3.54
CA SER A 62 8.93 3.55 -2.99
C SER A 62 8.37 4.52 -4.03
N THR A 63 7.08 4.43 -4.32
CA THR A 63 6.28 5.58 -4.73
C THR A 63 4.96 5.61 -3.97
N ASP A 64 4.88 6.61 -3.11
CA ASP A 64 3.74 7.35 -2.60
C ASP A 64 2.34 6.74 -2.71
N GLY A 65 1.74 6.60 -1.54
CA GLY A 65 0.30 6.52 -1.37
C GLY A 65 -0.14 7.58 -0.38
N GLU A 66 0.44 8.79 -0.49
CA GLU A 66 -0.06 9.94 0.22
C GLU A 66 -1.42 10.33 -0.38
N THR A 67 -2.42 10.22 0.48
CA THR A 67 -3.72 10.89 0.41
C THR A 67 -3.67 12.21 -0.35
N THR A 68 -4.29 12.27 -1.52
CA THR A 68 -4.95 13.48 -2.00
C THR A 68 -6.28 13.08 -2.62
N ALA A 69 -7.22 12.71 -1.74
CA ALA A 69 -8.64 12.79 -2.04
C ALA A 69 -9.16 14.08 -1.39
N THR A 70 -8.82 15.23 -1.98
CA THR A 70 -9.63 16.44 -1.88
C THR A 70 -10.21 16.71 -3.25
N ALA A 71 -11.24 15.93 -3.60
CA ALA A 71 -12.24 16.36 -4.54
C ALA A 71 -13.27 17.16 -3.73
N ASP A 72 -13.00 18.45 -3.53
CA ASP A 72 -14.03 19.41 -3.18
C ASP A 72 -13.97 20.54 -4.19
N ALA A 73 -14.90 20.46 -5.13
CA ALA A 73 -15.21 21.52 -6.06
C ALA A 73 -15.98 22.60 -5.30
N GLU A 74 -15.34 23.73 -5.01
CA GLU A 74 -16.06 24.99 -4.84
C GLU A 74 -15.24 26.17 -5.37
N MET A 75 -15.51 26.51 -6.63
CA MET A 75 -15.47 27.88 -7.14
C MET A 75 -16.83 28.51 -6.78
N PRO A 76 -17.03 29.83 -6.49
CA PRO A 76 -16.18 31.01 -6.27
C PRO A 76 -16.56 31.74 -4.92
N PRO A 77 -16.10 32.98 -4.54
CA PRO A 77 -16.50 34.25 -5.17
C PRO A 77 -15.41 35.34 -5.24
N ALA A 78 -15.71 36.33 -6.08
CA ALA A 78 -15.01 37.59 -6.28
C ALA A 78 -14.59 38.36 -5.01
N LYS A 79 -13.58 39.24 -5.24
CA LYS A 79 -13.33 40.56 -4.63
C LYS A 79 -12.09 40.66 -3.71
N LYS A 80 -11.15 41.53 -4.13
CA LYS A 80 -10.51 42.65 -3.40
C LYS A 80 -9.29 43.16 -4.21
N GLU A 81 -9.33 44.37 -4.76
CA GLU A 81 -8.72 45.60 -4.19
C GLU A 81 -7.17 45.51 -4.18
N GLY A 82 -6.33 46.31 -4.87
CA GLY A 82 -6.41 47.42 -5.82
C GLY A 82 -4.95 47.81 -6.20
N PRO A 83 -4.66 48.60 -7.26
CA PRO A 83 -3.30 49.12 -7.47
C PRO A 83 -3.07 50.40 -6.67
N THR A 84 -2.02 50.36 -5.85
CA THR A 84 -1.34 51.47 -5.18
C THR A 84 -1.05 52.62 -6.14
N ASN A 85 -1.36 53.85 -5.73
CA ASN A 85 -0.78 55.08 -6.27
C ASN A 85 -0.57 56.08 -5.13
#